data_AF-A0A820P0T9-F1
#
_entry.id   AF-A0A820P0T9-F1
#
_cell.length_a   1.000
_cell.length_b   1.000
_cell.length_c   1.000
_cell.angle_alpha   90.00
_cell.angle_beta   90.00
_cell.angle_gamma   90.00
#
_symmetry.space_group_name_H-M   'P 1'
#
loop_
_entity.id
_entity.type
_entity.pdbx_description
1 polymer ?
#
loop_
_entity_poly.entity_id
_entity_poly.type
_entity_poly.pdbx_seq_one_letter_code
_entity_poly.pdbx_strand_id
1 'polypeptide(L)' 'VKYSTGLKPYYVAVGQLNQDAYVDIVVINNGDNSISVFLGFGNGSFANQTKYLTGGSPTFVAVADFNDDTKLDIF' A
#
# COMPACT_ATOMS: atom_id res chain seq x y z
N VAL A 1 6.75 -5.74 16.02
CA VAL A 1 5.29 -5.49 15.95
C VAL A 1 4.72 -6.30 14.78
N LYS A 2 3.48 -6.79 14.86
CA LYS A 2 2.80 -7.46 13.74
C LYS A 2 1.77 -6.52 13.14
N TYR A 3 1.72 -6.44 11.82
CA TYR A 3 0.76 -5.65 11.07
C TYR A 3 -0.19 -6.59 10.34
N SER A 4 -1.46 -6.55 10.69
CA SER A 4 -2.49 -7.33 10.00
C SER A 4 -2.84 -6.67 8.66
N THR A 5 -2.89 -7.46 7.60
CA THR A 5 -3.33 -7.07 6.25
C THR A 5 -4.73 -7.63 5.97
N GLY A 6 -5.15 -7.69 4.70
CA GLY A 6 -6.29 -8.49 4.25
C GLY A 6 -5.96 -9.98 4.06
N LEU A 7 -6.85 -10.69 3.38
CA LEU A 7 -6.74 -12.14 3.15
C LEU A 7 -5.85 -12.49 1.96
N LYS A 8 -5.02 -13.53 2.11
CA LYS A 8 -4.08 -14.02 1.09
C LYS A 8 -3.24 -12.87 0.49
N PRO A 9 -2.40 -12.20 1.30
CA PRO A 9 -1.49 -11.19 0.78
C PRO A 9 -0.58 -11.83 -0.29
N TYR A 10 -0.46 -11.17 -1.44
CA TYR A 10 0.17 -11.75 -2.63
C TYR A 10 1.37 -10.94 -3.14
N TYR A 11 1.29 -9.61 -3.05
CA TYR A 11 2.31 -8.70 -3.57
C TYR A 11 2.50 -7.50 -2.64
N VAL A 12 3.70 -6.90 -2.66
CA VAL A 12 4.04 -5.71 -1.87
C VAL A 12 4.78 -4.69 -2.75
N ALA A 13 4.45 -3.42 -2.57
CA ALA A 13 5.18 -2.28 -3.10
C ALA A 13 5.45 -1.24 -2.00
N VAL A 14 6.39 -0.34 -2.25
CA VAL A 14 6.81 0.70 -1.31
C VAL A 14 6.97 2.04 -2.02
N GLY A 15 6.74 3.14 -1.30
CA GLY A 15 6.88 4.50 -1.83
C GLY A 15 6.52 5.56 -0.78
N GLN A 16 6.79 6.83 -1.06
CA GLN A 16 6.33 7.96 -0.25
C GLN A 16 4.93 8.39 -0.74
N LEU A 17 3.88 7.83 -0.17
CA LEU A 17 2.50 7.99 -0.65
C LEU A 17 1.80 9.22 -0.05
N ASN A 18 2.21 9.63 1.15
CA ASN A 18 1.63 10.78 1.84
C ASN A 18 2.54 12.02 1.88
N GLN A 19 3.69 11.97 1.19
CA GLN A 19 4.72 13.02 1.16
C GLN A 19 5.27 13.43 2.55
N ASP A 20 5.14 12.57 3.56
CA ASP A 20 6.04 12.62 4.70
C ASP A 20 7.36 11.94 4.29
N ALA A 21 8.49 12.27 4.91
CA ALA A 21 9.80 11.82 4.44
C ALA A 21 10.05 10.30 4.61
N TYR A 22 9.02 9.50 4.91
CA TYR A 22 9.13 8.12 5.29
C TYR A 22 8.53 7.19 4.23
N VAL A 23 9.06 5.97 4.19
CA VAL A 23 8.60 4.94 3.25
C VAL A 23 7.30 4.32 3.78
N ASP A 24 6.29 4.30 2.92
CA ASP A 24 5.02 3.63 3.12
C ASP A 24 4.99 2.27 2.42
N ILE A 25 4.04 1.42 2.81
CA ILE A 25 3.87 0.08 2.25
C ILE A 25 2.47 -0.08 1.66
N VAL A 26 2.39 -0.66 0.46
CA VAL A 26 1.14 -1.14 -0.15
C VAL A 26 1.20 -2.66 -0.26
N VAL A 27 0.16 -3.34 0.25
CA VAL A 27 0.03 -4.80 0.16
C VAL A 27 -1.21 -5.14 -0.65
N ILE A 28 -1.05 -5.97 -1.67
CA ILE A 28 -2.16 -6.59 -2.40
C ILE A 28 -2.69 -7.78 -1.61
N ASN A 29 -3.99 -7.78 -1.34
CA ASN A 29 -4.72 -8.88 -0.71
C ASN A 29 -5.64 -9.55 -1.74
N ASN A 30 -5.13 -10.61 -2.37
CA ASN A 30 -5.84 -11.30 -3.45
C ASN A 30 -7.13 -11.98 -2.95
N GLY A 31 -7.12 -12.46 -1.70
CA GLY A 31 -8.20 -13.27 -1.14
C GLY A 31 -9.45 -12.50 -0.74
N ASP A 32 -9.35 -11.19 -0.54
CA ASP A 32 -10.49 -10.33 -0.18
C ASP A 32 -10.66 -9.12 -1.13
N ASN A 33 -10.03 -9.18 -2.30
CA ASN A 33 -10.13 -8.18 -3.36
C ASN A 33 -9.81 -6.76 -2.86
N SER A 34 -8.68 -6.60 -2.19
CA SER A 34 -8.31 -5.33 -1.57
C SER A 34 -6.82 -5.02 -1.68
N ILE A 35 -6.49 -3.75 -1.42
CA ILE A 35 -5.16 -3.34 -1.01
C ILE A 35 -5.16 -2.84 0.44
N SER A 36 -4.04 -2.99 1.12
CA SER A 36 -3.76 -2.40 2.43
C SER A 36 -2.63 -1.38 2.27
N VAL A 37 -2.83 -0.16 2.75
CA VAL A 37 -1.82 0.90 2.78
C VAL A 37 -1.40 1.15 4.22
N PHE A 38 -0.10 1.11 4.50
CA PHE A 38 0.49 1.36 5.81
C PHE A 38 1.43 2.57 5.71
N LEU A 39 1.12 3.63 6.46
CA LEU A 39 1.96 4.82 6.50
C LEU A 39 3.14 4.64 7.46
N GLY A 40 4.35 5.00 7.03
CA GLY A 40 5.57 4.85 7.79
C GLY A 40 5.77 5.98 8.81
N PHE A 41 6.34 5.66 9.97
CA PHE A 41 6.74 6.67 10.96
C PHE A 41 8.26 6.97 10.96
N GLY A 42 9.01 6.43 10.00
CA GLY A 42 10.46 6.65 9.87
C GLY A 42 11.36 5.91 10.87
N ASN A 43 10.77 5.26 11.87
CA ASN A 43 11.49 4.49 12.90
C ASN A 43 11.35 2.96 12.71
N GLY A 44 10.94 2.52 11.53
CA GLY A 44 10.66 1.12 11.22
C GLY A 44 9.30 0.61 11.71
N SER A 45 8.47 1.48 12.30
CA SER A 45 7.07 1.18 12.60
C SER A 45 6.13 1.90 11.63
N PHE A 46 4.91 1.36 11.52
CA PHE A 46 3.87 1.81 10.61
C PHE A 46 2.56 2.05 11.36
N ALA A 47 1.69 2.88 10.78
CA ALA A 47 0.30 3.02 11.18
C ALA A 47 -0.49 1.72 10.90
N ASN A 48 -1.71 1.63 11.43
CA ASN A 48 -2.64 0.56 11.03
C ASN A 48 -3.00 0.69 9.55
N GLN A 49 -3.33 -0.44 8.90
CA GLN A 49 -3.74 -0.42 7.51
C GLN A 49 -4.95 0.49 7.27
N THR A 50 -4.88 1.26 6.19
CA THR A 50 -6.08 1.73 5.49
C THR A 50 -6.37 0.76 4.35
N LYS A 51 -7.60 0.26 4.29
CA LYS A 51 -8.00 -0.77 3.33
C LYS A 51 -8.80 -0.14 2.20
N TYR A 52 -8.43 -0.43 0.96
CA TYR A 52 -9.19 -0.04 -0.22
C TYR A 52 -9.65 -1.28 -0.96
N LEU A 53 -10.92 -1.29 -1.36
CA LEU A 53 -11.45 -2.36 -2.20
C LEU A 53 -10.95 -2.16 -3.63
N THR A 54 -10.62 -3.28 -4.26
CA THR A 54 -10.24 -3.36 -5.67
C THR A 54 -11.34 -4.07 -6.45
N GLY A 55 -11.12 -4.25 -7.76
CA GLY A 55 -11.89 -5.20 -8.55
C GLY A 55 -11.58 -6.66 -8.19
N GLY A 56 -11.81 -7.58 -9.12
CA GLY A 56 -11.59 -9.01 -8.89
C GLY A 56 -10.11 -9.39 -8.86
N SER A 57 -9.71 -10.14 -7.82
CA SER A 57 -8.43 -10.86 -7.72
C SER A 57 -7.20 -10.01 -8.10
N PRO A 58 -6.89 -8.93 -7.35
CA PRO A 58 -5.68 -8.16 -7.60
C PRO A 58 -4.45 -9.05 -7.41
N THR A 59 -3.45 -8.87 -8.28
CA THR A 59 -2.23 -9.71 -8.29
C THR A 59 -0.93 -8.90 -8.31
N PHE A 60 -0.98 -7.65 -8.75
CA PHE A 60 0.15 -6.74 -8.74
C PHE A 60 -0.34 -5.33 -8.41
N VAL A 61 0.60 -4.46 -8.05
CA VAL A 61 0.40 -3.02 -7.91
C VAL A 61 1.62 -2.32 -8.46
N ALA A 62 1.41 -1.19 -9.13
CA ALA A 62 2.45 -0.25 -9.51
C ALA A 62 2.32 1.03 -8.69
N VAL A 63 3.47 1.57 -8.30
CA VAL A 63 3.57 2.85 -7.57
C VAL A 63 4.48 3.77 -8.36
N ALA A 64 3.93 4.87 -8.85
CA ALA A 64 4.63 5.92 -9.58
C ALA A 64 3.76 7.18 -9.58
N ASP A 65 4.34 8.34 -9.87
CA ASP A 65 3.55 9.51 -10.26
C ASP A 65 3.05 9.28 -11.69
N PHE A 66 1.77 8.90 -11.83
CA PHE A 66 1.17 8.57 -13.12
C PHE A 66 0.43 9.76 -13.72
N ASN A 67 0.16 10.80 -12.93
CA ASN A 67 -0.64 11.95 -13.32
C ASN A 67 0.13 13.29 -13.32
N ASP A 68 1.44 13.25 -13.07
CA ASP A 68 2.38 14.37 -12.99
C ASP A 68 2.02 15.42 -11.91
N ASP A 69 1.41 15.01 -10.80
CA ASP A 69 1.04 15.89 -9.68
C ASP A 69 2.08 15.93 -8.54
N THR A 70 3.22 15.27 -8.72
CA THR A 70 4.31 15.10 -7.74
C THR A 70 3.97 14.21 -6.55
N LYS A 71 2.85 13.49 -6.57
CA LYS A 71 2.50 12.46 -5.59
C LYS A 71 2.56 11.09 -6.26
N LEU A 72 2.98 10.09 -5.49
CA LEU A 72 2.91 8.72 -5.96
C LEU A 72 1.46 8.26 -5.96
N ASP A 73 1.02 7.82 -7.13
CA ASP A 73 -0.24 7.13 -7.36
C ASP A 73 -0.07 5.62 -7.16
N ILE A 74 -1.20 4.94 -6.96
CA ILE A 74 -1.30 3.48 -6.88
C ILE A 74 -2.17 3.00 -8.03
N PHE A 75 -1.64 2.09 -8.86
CA PHE A 75 -2.37 1.44 -9.96
C PHE A 75 -2.39 -0.08 -9.82
#